data_AF-A0AAV4EAZ1-F1
#
_entry.id   AF-A0AAV4EAZ1-F1
#
_cell.length_a   1.000
_cell.length_b   1.000
_cell.length_c   1.000
_cell.angle_alpha   90.00
_cell.angle_beta   90.00
_cell.angle_gamma   90.00
#
_symmetry.space_group_name_H-M   'P 1'
#
loop_
_entity.id
_entity.type
_entity.pdbx_description
1 polymer ?
#
loop_
_entity_poly.entity_id
_entity_poly.type
_entity_poly.pdbx_seq_one_letter_code
_entity_poly.pdbx_strand_id
1 'polypeptide(L)'
;MAPSPVVGFWERHTSTIDWCEENYAVTTYIAEFWNTLSNCVLITGPIIMLYQGHKHNLEWRYILAFSVISEQLGQLLSQVDEEQKVNTQWKLIKQCIETAAKNNIKEVPKQKAYPRWDNEVKHLSDKQKQVRLEILNSKEPQKIKDLKKERNFMLHKIKEKTKHLDELTSNIDKTSSDGGMFQAVKALNRKRFENPKVHDNDGKQVSNPSQIQLIIANHFNSKFRDDNIHDVEPYFGQPRKLKSPITEKEVRASINNLNNGRAPGSDNISELRWRLFGHILRRDNSIPANLAMLYFFNENSNRGRERSTTTLPITLNNDLKRLQNKYVQLTTKEDLHKLQNIASQRQEWIAFTAEIKRTAEAARPDDQASGRH
;
A
#
# COMPACT_ATOMS: atom_id res chain seq x y z
N MET A 1 -40.75 19.02 7.26
CA MET A 1 -40.50 20.48 7.29
C MET A 1 -39.00 20.64 7.22
N ALA A 2 -38.45 21.13 6.11
CA ALA A 2 -37.00 21.32 6.00
C ALA A 2 -36.56 22.40 7.00
N PRO A 3 -35.41 22.27 7.66
CA PRO A 3 -34.91 23.29 8.57
C PRO A 3 -34.72 24.61 7.81
N SER A 4 -35.09 25.72 8.45
CA SER A 4 -34.91 27.06 7.89
C SER A 4 -33.41 27.33 7.68
N PRO A 5 -33.00 27.91 6.54
CA PRO A 5 -31.60 28.21 6.26
C PRO A 5 -31.04 29.16 7.33
N VAL A 6 -29.81 28.88 7.78
CA VAL A 6 -29.12 29.70 8.79
C VAL A 6 -28.81 31.06 8.17
N VAL A 7 -29.29 32.13 8.79
CA VAL A 7 -29.05 33.51 8.36
C VAL A 7 -27.61 33.89 8.70
N GLY A 8 -26.80 34.16 7.68
CA GLY A 8 -25.44 34.65 7.84
C GLY A 8 -25.36 36.16 8.00
N PHE A 9 -24.21 36.64 8.48
CA PHE A 9 -23.95 38.05 8.74
C PHE A 9 -23.93 38.92 7.47
N TRP A 10 -23.53 38.34 6.33
CA TRP A 10 -23.32 39.06 5.06
C TRP A 10 -24.49 38.90 4.07
N GLU A 11 -25.74 38.99 4.54
CA GLU A 11 -26.94 38.64 3.76
C GLU A 11 -27.02 39.15 2.30
N ARG A 12 -27.71 38.33 1.49
CA ARG A 12 -27.87 38.29 0.01
C ARG A 12 -26.67 37.71 -0.74
N HIS A 13 -26.67 36.38 -0.82
CA HIS A 13 -25.88 35.66 -1.82
C HIS A 13 -26.35 36.07 -3.22
N THR A 14 -25.45 36.64 -4.02
CA THR A 14 -25.65 36.95 -5.44
C THR A 14 -25.24 35.77 -6.35
N SER A 15 -24.63 34.74 -5.76
CA SER A 15 -24.16 33.55 -6.44
C SER A 15 -25.32 32.76 -7.05
N THR A 16 -25.26 32.47 -8.34
CA THR A 16 -26.31 31.76 -9.08
C THR A 16 -26.35 30.24 -8.80
N ILE A 17 -25.31 29.71 -8.15
CA ILE A 17 -25.17 28.28 -7.82
C ILE A 17 -24.54 28.17 -6.42
N ASP A 18 -25.27 27.60 -5.47
CA ASP A 18 -24.73 27.15 -4.18
C ASP A 18 -24.17 25.72 -4.32
N TRP A 19 -23.04 25.44 -3.65
CA TRP A 19 -22.44 24.10 -3.65
C TRP A 19 -23.14 23.18 -2.63
N CYS A 20 -22.65 21.95 -2.50
CA CYS A 20 -23.24 20.96 -1.58
C CYS A 20 -23.02 21.28 -0.08
N GLU A 21 -22.23 22.31 0.24
CA GLU A 21 -22.00 22.73 1.62
C GLU A 21 -23.02 23.80 2.03
N GLU A 22 -23.62 23.64 3.21
CA GLU A 22 -24.58 24.63 3.73
C GLU A 22 -23.87 25.94 4.10
N ASN A 23 -24.40 27.06 3.60
CA ASN A 23 -23.92 28.40 3.93
C ASN A 23 -24.01 28.65 5.44
N TYR A 24 -22.92 29.18 6.02
CA TYR A 24 -22.80 29.55 7.42
C TYR A 24 -23.02 28.43 8.44
N ALA A 25 -22.94 27.16 8.02
CA ALA A 25 -23.17 26.00 8.90
C ALA A 25 -22.19 25.92 10.09
N VAL A 26 -20.96 26.43 9.91
CA VAL A 26 -19.91 26.41 10.94
C VAL A 26 -19.76 27.76 11.64
N THR A 27 -19.88 28.87 10.90
CA THR A 27 -19.77 30.23 11.45
C THR A 27 -20.68 31.17 10.68
N THR A 28 -21.32 32.10 11.39
CA THR A 28 -22.18 33.15 10.81
C THR A 28 -21.42 34.14 9.94
N TYR A 29 -20.09 34.12 9.94
CA TYR A 29 -19.26 35.07 9.19
C TYR A 29 -18.72 34.54 7.86
N ILE A 30 -18.63 33.21 7.69
CA ILE A 30 -18.01 32.58 6.51
C ILE A 30 -19.02 31.59 5.93
N ALA A 31 -19.45 31.85 4.69
CA ALA A 31 -20.23 30.89 3.90
C ALA A 31 -19.32 29.77 3.39
N GLU A 32 -19.85 28.55 3.25
CA GLU A 32 -19.10 27.35 2.83
C GLU A 32 -17.70 27.23 3.49
N PHE A 33 -17.70 27.05 4.81
CA PHE A 33 -16.51 27.14 5.64
C PHE A 33 -15.40 26.16 5.20
N TRP A 34 -15.75 24.92 4.88
CA TRP A 34 -14.77 23.90 4.48
C TRP A 34 -14.21 24.15 3.10
N ASN A 35 -15.02 24.61 2.15
CA ASN A 35 -14.55 25.06 0.84
C ASN A 35 -13.58 26.23 0.98
N THR A 36 -13.91 27.23 1.81
CA THR A 36 -13.04 28.38 2.09
C THR A 36 -11.72 27.95 2.73
N LEU A 37 -11.77 27.13 3.79
CA LEU A 37 -10.60 26.66 4.51
C LEU A 37 -9.67 25.82 3.63
N SER A 38 -10.24 24.97 2.76
CA SER A 38 -9.45 24.15 1.83
C SER A 38 -8.67 25.00 0.82
N ASN A 39 -9.24 26.12 0.36
CA ASN A 39 -8.57 27.06 -0.53
C ASN A 39 -7.48 27.88 0.18
N CYS A 40 -7.61 28.15 1.48
CA CYS A 40 -6.56 28.81 2.27
C CYS A 40 -5.23 28.02 2.26
N VAL A 41 -5.26 26.69 2.10
CA VAL A 41 -4.04 25.86 2.02
C VAL A 41 -3.21 26.20 0.77
N LEU A 42 -3.87 26.58 -0.33
CA LEU A 42 -3.20 26.95 -1.58
C LEU A 42 -2.49 28.32 -1.49
N ILE A 43 -2.94 29.19 -0.58
CA ILE A 43 -2.33 30.49 -0.31
C ILE A 43 -1.22 30.35 0.74
N THR A 44 -1.49 29.62 1.82
CA THR A 44 -0.56 29.49 2.95
C THR A 44 0.62 28.56 2.64
N GLY A 45 0.43 27.53 1.81
CA GLY A 45 1.46 26.59 1.41
C GLY A 45 2.70 27.25 0.78
N PRO A 46 2.55 28.04 -0.30
CA PRO A 46 3.67 28.75 -0.93
C PRO A 46 4.41 29.70 0.03
N ILE A 47 3.69 30.38 0.92
CA ILE A 47 4.27 31.31 1.93
C ILE A 47 5.10 30.54 2.96
N ILE A 48 4.59 29.40 3.44
CA ILE A 48 5.32 28.53 4.37
C ILE A 48 6.57 27.95 3.70
N MET A 49 6.47 27.57 2.42
CA MET A 49 7.59 27.05 1.63
C MET A 49 8.65 28.11 1.34
N LEU A 50 8.25 29.37 1.13
CA LEU A 50 9.18 30.51 1.06
C LEU A 50 9.94 30.71 2.37
N TYR A 51 9.22 30.72 3.49
CA TYR A 51 9.81 30.89 4.81
C TYR A 51 10.78 29.76 5.16
N GLN A 52 10.38 28.51 4.92
CA GLN A 52 11.25 27.35 5.12
C GLN A 52 12.43 27.35 4.14
N GLY A 53 12.19 27.75 2.89
CA GLY A 53 13.20 27.99 1.86
C GLY A 53 14.34 28.87 2.34
N HIS A 54 13.97 30.02 2.92
CA HIS A 54 14.90 30.99 3.46
C HIS A 54 15.57 30.52 4.76
N LYS A 55 14.84 29.83 5.64
CA LYS A 55 15.39 29.31 6.91
C LYS A 55 16.41 28.20 6.71
N HIS A 56 16.22 27.35 5.70
CA HIS A 56 17.07 26.19 5.42
C HIS A 56 18.12 26.43 4.33
N ASN A 57 18.33 27.69 3.90
CA ASN A 57 19.29 28.06 2.85
C ASN A 57 19.17 27.19 1.60
N LEU A 58 17.94 26.91 1.17
CA LEU A 58 17.69 26.23 -0.10
C LEU A 58 18.24 27.06 -1.25
N GLU A 59 18.65 26.40 -2.34
CA GLU A 59 19.24 27.10 -3.47
C GLU A 59 18.32 28.24 -3.94
N TRP A 60 18.92 29.40 -4.27
CA TRP A 60 18.19 30.63 -4.62
C TRP A 60 17.14 30.44 -5.72
N ARG A 61 17.30 29.43 -6.58
CA ARG A 61 16.34 29.04 -7.62
C ARG A 61 15.00 28.59 -7.05
N TYR A 62 14.99 27.86 -5.94
CA TYR A 62 13.75 27.44 -5.27
C TYR A 62 13.06 28.62 -4.59
N ILE A 63 13.85 29.52 -3.98
CA ILE A 63 13.34 30.74 -3.34
C ILE A 63 12.67 31.64 -4.39
N LEU A 64 13.30 31.84 -5.55
CA LEU A 64 12.70 32.58 -6.67
C LEU A 64 11.45 31.92 -7.24
N ALA A 65 11.44 30.59 -7.36
CA ALA A 65 10.27 29.88 -7.84
C ALA A 65 9.07 30.09 -6.90
N PHE A 66 9.28 30.01 -5.59
CA PHE A 66 8.19 30.22 -4.63
C PHE A 66 7.77 31.69 -4.52
N SER A 67 8.67 32.66 -4.74
CA SER A 67 8.33 34.09 -4.69
C SER A 67 7.48 34.49 -5.89
N VAL A 68 7.82 34.00 -7.09
CA VAL A 68 7.05 34.23 -8.31
C VAL A 68 5.66 33.59 -8.22
N ILE A 69 5.56 32.37 -7.66
CA ILE A 69 4.25 31.72 -7.44
C ILE A 69 3.39 32.51 -6.46
N SER A 70 3.97 33.03 -5.37
CA SER A 70 3.24 33.77 -4.35
C SER A 70 2.79 35.16 -4.84
N GLU A 71 3.63 35.85 -5.61
CA GLU A 71 3.31 37.15 -6.20
C GLU A 71 2.23 37.03 -7.29
N GLN A 72 2.33 36.01 -8.15
CA GLN A 72 1.29 35.74 -9.16
C GLN A 72 -0.05 35.32 -8.55
N LEU A 73 -0.04 34.54 -7.46
CA LEU A 73 -1.27 34.20 -6.73
C LEU A 73 -1.92 35.43 -6.08
N GLY A 74 -1.12 36.34 -5.51
CA GLY A 74 -1.61 37.59 -4.92
C GLY A 74 -2.24 38.53 -5.97
N GLN A 75 -1.61 38.65 -7.13
CA GLN A 75 -2.14 39.48 -8.23
C GLN A 75 -3.42 38.88 -8.82
N LEU A 76 -3.54 37.55 -8.87
CA LEU A 76 -4.71 36.85 -9.39
C LEU A 76 -5.89 36.91 -8.40
N LEU A 77 -5.65 36.81 -7.09
CA LEU A 77 -6.69 37.04 -6.07
C LEU A 77 -7.30 38.44 -6.14
N SER A 78 -6.56 39.43 -6.61
CA SER A 78 -7.08 40.79 -6.83
C SER A 78 -7.93 40.93 -8.11
N GLN A 79 -7.93 39.92 -8.98
CA GLN A 79 -8.68 39.89 -10.25
C GLN A 79 -9.83 38.87 -10.26
N VAL A 80 -10.05 38.13 -9.17
CA VAL A 80 -11.13 37.14 -9.06
C VAL A 80 -12.41 37.87 -8.64
N ASP A 81 -13.27 38.17 -9.61
CA ASP A 81 -14.69 38.42 -9.35
C ASP A 81 -15.36 37.09 -8.95
N GLU A 82 -16.18 37.14 -7.89
CA GLU A 82 -16.82 35.99 -7.22
C GLU A 82 -17.73 35.12 -8.13
N GLU A 83 -18.03 35.54 -9.36
CA GLU A 83 -19.01 34.89 -10.23
C GLU A 83 -18.45 33.83 -11.22
N GLN A 84 -17.13 33.65 -11.32
CA GLN A 84 -16.60 32.70 -12.30
C GLN A 84 -16.42 31.27 -11.77
N LYS A 85 -17.09 30.32 -12.45
CA LYS A 85 -17.00 28.85 -12.26
C LYS A 85 -15.58 28.38 -11.92
N VAL A 86 -15.46 27.58 -10.86
CA VAL A 86 -14.22 26.94 -10.38
C VAL A 86 -13.43 26.23 -11.48
N ASN A 87 -14.10 25.64 -12.47
CA ASN A 87 -13.43 25.01 -13.63
C ASN A 87 -12.71 26.02 -14.54
N THR A 88 -13.23 27.24 -14.64
CA THR A 88 -12.63 28.35 -15.38
C THR A 88 -11.44 28.91 -14.61
N GLN A 89 -11.58 29.06 -13.27
CA GLN A 89 -10.49 29.44 -12.37
C GLN A 89 -9.33 28.43 -12.44
N TRP A 90 -9.62 27.13 -12.42
CA TRP A 90 -8.61 26.08 -12.54
C TRP A 90 -7.89 26.11 -13.89
N LYS A 91 -8.61 26.38 -14.98
CA LYS A 91 -8.01 26.54 -16.31
C LYS A 91 -7.07 27.74 -16.37
N LEU A 92 -7.48 28.87 -15.79
CA LEU A 92 -6.66 30.08 -15.70
C LEU A 92 -5.40 29.85 -14.87
N ILE A 93 -5.53 29.28 -13.67
CA ILE A 93 -4.39 28.93 -12.81
C ILE A 93 -3.41 28.00 -13.54
N LYS A 94 -3.93 26.97 -14.22
CA LYS A 94 -3.11 26.04 -15.00
C LYS A 94 -2.38 26.75 -16.14
N GLN A 95 -3.04 27.64 -16.88
CA GLN A 95 -2.42 28.42 -17.95
C GLN A 95 -1.33 29.37 -17.42
N CYS A 96 -1.54 30.00 -16.26
CA CYS A 96 -0.54 30.85 -15.61
C CYS A 96 0.69 30.05 -15.20
N ILE A 97 0.50 28.90 -14.56
CA ILE A 97 1.61 28.00 -14.18
C ILE A 97 2.37 27.54 -15.43
N GLU A 98 1.67 27.15 -16.50
CA GLU A 98 2.30 26.75 -17.76
C GLU A 98 3.08 27.90 -18.43
N THR A 99 2.56 29.12 -18.38
CA THR A 99 3.21 30.30 -18.97
C THR A 99 4.43 30.74 -18.14
N ALA A 100 4.32 30.77 -16.81
CA ALA A 100 5.43 31.05 -15.91
C ALA A 100 6.53 29.99 -16.02
N ALA A 101 6.15 28.72 -16.19
CA ALA A 101 7.09 27.63 -16.42
C ALA A 101 7.83 27.81 -17.76
N LYS A 102 7.12 28.10 -18.86
CA LYS A 102 7.74 28.32 -20.18
C LYS A 102 8.71 29.50 -20.22
N ASN A 103 8.39 30.59 -19.51
CA ASN A 103 9.23 31.79 -19.53
C ASN A 103 10.49 31.64 -18.65
N ASN A 104 10.42 30.87 -17.57
CA ASN A 104 11.52 30.75 -16.61
C ASN A 104 12.33 29.45 -16.74
N ILE A 105 11.76 28.40 -17.35
CA ILE A 105 12.43 27.12 -17.56
C ILE A 105 12.82 27.04 -19.03
N LYS A 106 14.13 26.97 -19.32
CA LYS A 106 14.61 26.71 -20.68
C LYS A 106 14.01 25.38 -21.16
N GLU A 107 13.25 25.41 -22.26
CA GLU A 107 12.80 24.18 -22.92
C GLU A 107 14.04 23.39 -23.35
N VAL A 108 14.40 22.38 -22.56
CA VAL A 108 15.32 21.35 -23.02
C VAL A 108 14.54 20.59 -24.09
N PRO A 109 14.98 20.58 -25.35
CA PRO A 109 14.29 19.81 -26.38
C PRO A 109 14.17 18.39 -25.85
N LYS A 110 12.94 17.85 -25.82
CA LYS A 110 12.73 16.44 -25.48
C LYS A 110 13.73 15.65 -26.30
N GLN A 111 14.73 15.07 -25.64
CA GLN A 111 15.67 14.17 -26.30
C GLN A 111 14.80 13.21 -27.10
N LYS A 112 15.02 13.15 -28.43
CA LYS A 112 14.29 12.23 -29.29
C LYS A 112 14.37 10.87 -28.61
N ALA A 113 13.24 10.36 -28.13
CA ALA A 113 13.20 9.05 -27.53
C ALA A 113 13.70 8.11 -28.63
N TYR A 114 14.89 7.53 -28.44
CA TYR A 114 15.32 6.42 -29.26
C TYR A 114 14.18 5.39 -29.26
N PRO A 115 13.85 4.75 -30.40
CA PRO A 115 12.81 3.73 -30.42
C PRO A 115 13.14 2.72 -29.33
N ARG A 116 12.35 2.73 -28.24
CA ARG A 116 12.61 1.91 -27.04
C ARG A 116 12.48 0.41 -27.35
N TRP A 117 12.04 0.06 -28.56
CA TRP A 117 11.66 -1.27 -28.98
C TRP A 117 12.12 -1.48 -30.43
N ASP A 118 12.61 -2.68 -30.72
CA ASP A 118 12.70 -3.18 -32.09
C ASP A 118 11.26 -3.36 -32.62
N ASN A 119 10.93 -2.65 -33.70
CA ASN A 119 9.60 -2.67 -34.31
C ASN A 119 9.18 -4.07 -34.76
N GLU A 120 10.13 -4.91 -35.18
CA GLU A 120 9.87 -6.28 -35.62
C GLU A 120 9.54 -7.19 -34.42
N VAL A 121 10.28 -7.05 -33.32
CA VAL A 121 10.01 -7.78 -32.07
C VAL A 121 8.66 -7.39 -31.50
N LYS A 122 8.32 -6.10 -31.53
CA LYS A 122 7.00 -5.61 -31.10
C LYS A 122 5.88 -6.22 -31.93
N HIS A 123 6.00 -6.20 -33.26
CA HIS A 123 5.01 -6.79 -34.15
C HIS A 123 4.85 -8.30 -33.93
N LEU A 124 5.94 -9.05 -33.78
CA LEU A 124 5.90 -10.48 -33.46
C LEU A 124 5.24 -10.75 -32.11
N SER A 125 5.50 -9.91 -31.11
CA SER A 125 4.87 -10.00 -29.78
C SER A 125 3.36 -9.74 -29.84
N ASP A 126 2.92 -8.72 -30.58
CA ASP A 126 1.51 -8.41 -30.73
C ASP A 126 0.76 -9.53 -31.46
N LYS A 127 1.36 -10.06 -32.55
CA LYS A 127 0.80 -11.20 -33.29
C LYS A 127 0.74 -12.47 -32.43
N GLN A 128 1.77 -12.74 -31.63
CA GLN A 128 1.78 -13.85 -30.66
C GLN A 128 0.67 -13.73 -29.62
N LYS A 129 0.39 -12.51 -29.15
CA LYS A 129 -0.71 -12.24 -28.21
C LYS A 129 -2.08 -12.51 -28.84
N GLN A 130 -2.29 -12.12 -30.10
CA GLN A 130 -3.53 -12.39 -30.84
C GLN A 130 -3.78 -13.89 -31.01
N VAL A 131 -2.78 -14.64 -31.50
CA VAL A 131 -2.88 -16.11 -31.63
C VAL A 131 -3.17 -16.79 -30.29
N ARG A 132 -2.60 -16.28 -29.19
CA ARG A 132 -2.91 -16.79 -27.84
C ARG A 132 -4.37 -16.60 -27.45
N LEU A 133 -4.98 -15.46 -27.78
CA LEU A 133 -6.39 -15.21 -27.53
C LEU A 133 -7.28 -16.12 -28.38
N GLU A 134 -6.92 -16.35 -29.63
CA GLU A 134 -7.63 -17.27 -30.51
C GLU A 134 -7.60 -18.72 -30.02
N ILE A 135 -6.48 -19.18 -29.45
CA ILE A 135 -6.38 -20.49 -28.81
C ILE A 135 -7.38 -20.62 -27.64
N LEU A 136 -7.53 -19.56 -26.83
CA LEU A 136 -8.44 -19.58 -25.68
C LEU A 136 -9.91 -19.60 -26.11
N ASN A 137 -10.23 -18.88 -27.18
CA ASN A 137 -11.59 -18.74 -27.70
C ASN A 137 -12.02 -19.91 -28.61
N SER A 138 -11.06 -20.60 -29.25
CA SER A 138 -11.36 -21.73 -30.12
C SER A 138 -11.74 -22.98 -29.30
N LYS A 139 -12.74 -23.73 -29.79
CA LYS A 139 -13.15 -25.03 -29.22
C LYS A 139 -12.67 -26.23 -30.06
N GLU A 140 -12.19 -25.97 -31.28
CA GLU A 140 -11.80 -27.00 -32.23
C GLU A 140 -10.35 -27.50 -31.99
N PRO A 141 -10.13 -28.81 -31.74
CA PRO A 141 -8.81 -29.34 -31.38
C PRO A 141 -7.74 -29.14 -32.46
N GLN A 142 -8.08 -29.31 -33.73
CA GLN A 142 -7.13 -29.22 -34.85
C GLN A 142 -6.65 -27.78 -35.04
N LYS A 143 -7.58 -26.82 -35.05
CA LYS A 143 -7.28 -25.38 -35.10
C LYS A 143 -6.39 -24.94 -33.93
N ILE A 144 -6.64 -25.43 -32.72
CA ILE A 144 -5.79 -25.14 -31.54
C ILE A 144 -4.36 -25.67 -31.76
N LYS A 145 -4.19 -26.86 -32.36
CA LYS A 145 -2.88 -27.45 -32.63
C LYS A 145 -2.07 -26.59 -33.60
N ASP A 146 -2.70 -26.09 -34.66
CA ASP A 146 -2.04 -25.28 -35.67
C ASP A 146 -1.71 -23.87 -35.15
N LEU A 147 -2.63 -23.23 -34.41
CA LEU A 147 -2.36 -21.96 -33.73
C LEU A 147 -1.22 -22.06 -32.70
N LYS A 148 -1.09 -23.21 -32.00
CA LYS A 148 0.04 -23.46 -31.10
C LYS A 148 1.38 -23.53 -31.85
N LYS A 149 1.41 -24.14 -33.05
CA LYS A 149 2.60 -24.16 -33.90
C LYS A 149 2.99 -22.76 -34.34
N GLU A 150 2.03 -21.97 -34.82
CA GLU A 150 2.28 -20.59 -35.25
C GLU A 150 2.80 -19.72 -34.10
N ARG A 151 2.20 -19.86 -32.91
CA ARG A 151 2.67 -19.17 -31.70
C ARG A 151 4.10 -19.53 -31.34
N ASN A 152 4.46 -20.81 -31.40
CA ASN A 152 5.80 -21.29 -31.06
C ASN A 152 6.84 -20.81 -32.09
N PHE A 153 6.48 -20.75 -33.38
CA PHE A 153 7.33 -20.16 -34.41
C PHE A 153 7.63 -18.68 -34.12
N MET A 154 6.62 -17.89 -33.76
CA MET A 154 6.81 -16.48 -33.39
C MET A 154 7.68 -16.32 -32.14
N LEU A 155 7.47 -17.15 -31.10
CA LEU A 155 8.28 -17.13 -29.89
C LEU A 155 9.75 -17.45 -30.18
N HIS A 156 10.02 -18.41 -31.08
CA HIS A 156 11.38 -18.74 -31.49
C HIS A 156 12.06 -17.55 -32.17
N LYS A 157 11.36 -16.88 -33.09
CA LYS A 157 11.86 -15.72 -33.82
C LYS A 157 12.15 -14.51 -32.91
N ILE A 158 11.31 -14.29 -31.90
CA ILE A 158 11.55 -13.27 -30.85
C ILE A 158 12.80 -13.63 -30.05
N LYS A 159 12.94 -14.89 -29.62
CA LYS A 159 14.08 -15.36 -28.83
C LYS A 159 15.40 -15.23 -29.60
N GLU A 160 15.39 -15.58 -30.87
CA GLU A 160 16.55 -15.44 -31.75
C GLU A 160 17.01 -13.98 -31.85
N LYS A 161 16.09 -13.04 -32.03
CA LYS A 161 16.39 -11.61 -32.12
C LYS A 161 16.80 -10.97 -30.80
N THR A 162 16.36 -11.51 -29.67
CA THR A 162 16.69 -10.99 -28.33
C THR A 162 17.94 -11.63 -27.73
N LYS A 163 18.50 -12.68 -28.36
CA LYS A 163 19.67 -13.42 -27.88
C LYS A 163 20.89 -12.53 -27.58
N HIS A 164 21.20 -11.58 -28.45
CA HIS A 164 22.33 -10.67 -28.24
C HIS A 164 22.15 -9.76 -27.02
N LEU A 165 20.92 -9.35 -26.70
CA LEU A 165 20.62 -8.57 -25.50
C LEU A 165 20.76 -9.43 -24.25
N ASP A 166 20.35 -10.70 -24.30
CA ASP A 166 20.54 -11.65 -23.21
C ASP A 166 22.05 -11.91 -22.95
N GLU A 167 22.85 -12.05 -24.02
CA GLU A 167 24.31 -12.20 -23.92
C GLU A 167 24.99 -10.95 -23.36
N LEU A 168 24.60 -9.76 -23.82
CA LEU A 168 25.11 -8.49 -23.29
C LEU A 168 24.76 -8.31 -21.81
N THR A 169 23.54 -8.68 -21.41
CA THR A 169 23.11 -8.66 -20.01
C THR A 169 23.92 -9.63 -19.16
N SER A 170 24.11 -10.87 -19.65
CA SER A 170 24.94 -11.87 -18.96
C SER A 170 26.41 -11.44 -18.83
N ASN A 171 26.94 -10.72 -19.81
CA ASN A 171 28.30 -10.19 -19.74
C ASN A 171 28.42 -9.02 -18.74
N ILE A 172 27.41 -8.16 -18.64
CA ILE A 172 27.31 -7.12 -17.59
C ILE A 172 27.20 -7.76 -16.20
N ASP A 173 26.40 -8.81 -16.06
CA ASP A 173 26.27 -9.58 -14.82
C ASP A 173 27.62 -10.19 -14.36
N LYS A 174 28.51 -10.51 -15.31
CA LYS A 174 29.84 -11.06 -14.99
C LYS A 174 30.87 -9.99 -14.61
N THR A 175 30.63 -8.71 -14.89
CA THR A 175 31.65 -7.64 -14.79
C THR A 175 31.45 -6.65 -13.64
N SER A 176 30.30 -6.62 -12.95
CA SER A 176 29.98 -5.53 -11.99
C SER A 176 29.83 -5.98 -10.54
N SER A 177 30.32 -5.18 -9.58
CA SER A 177 30.31 -5.49 -8.13
C SER A 177 28.95 -5.21 -7.45
N ASP A 178 28.42 -6.27 -6.84
CA ASP A 178 27.45 -6.49 -5.73
C ASP A 178 26.27 -5.53 -5.42
N GLY A 179 26.32 -4.24 -5.67
CA GLY A 179 25.23 -3.33 -5.27
C GLY A 179 24.18 -3.08 -6.37
N GLY A 180 24.65 -2.53 -7.49
CA GLY A 180 23.80 -2.16 -8.62
C GLY A 180 23.28 -3.37 -9.40
N MET A 181 24.10 -4.42 -9.51
CA MET A 181 23.73 -5.66 -10.19
C MET A 181 22.58 -6.37 -9.48
N PHE A 182 22.62 -6.49 -8.14
CA PHE A 182 21.51 -7.08 -7.38
C PHE A 182 20.21 -6.29 -7.52
N GLN A 183 20.27 -4.95 -7.59
CA GLN A 183 19.09 -4.13 -7.85
C GLN A 183 18.57 -4.28 -9.29
N ALA A 184 19.45 -4.32 -10.28
CA ALA A 184 19.11 -4.53 -11.68
C ALA A 184 18.52 -5.92 -11.91
N VAL A 185 19.15 -6.98 -11.39
CA VAL A 185 18.67 -8.36 -11.42
C VAL A 185 17.35 -8.49 -10.67
N LYS A 186 17.19 -7.85 -9.50
CA LYS A 186 15.91 -7.81 -8.78
C LYS A 186 14.83 -7.05 -9.54
N ALA A 187 15.18 -6.01 -10.29
CA ALA A 187 14.25 -5.27 -11.14
C ALA A 187 13.85 -6.05 -12.40
N LEU A 188 14.78 -6.82 -13.00
CA LEU A 188 14.54 -7.69 -14.15
C LEU A 188 13.76 -8.94 -13.77
N ASN A 189 14.17 -9.62 -12.68
CA ASN A 189 13.55 -10.82 -12.14
C ASN A 189 12.41 -10.54 -11.16
N ARG A 190 11.98 -9.27 -11.02
CA ARG A 190 10.74 -8.95 -10.32
C ARG A 190 9.64 -9.71 -11.05
N LYS A 191 9.14 -10.79 -10.42
CA LYS A 191 7.92 -11.45 -10.87
C LYS A 191 6.87 -10.37 -10.96
N ARG A 192 6.55 -9.98 -12.20
CA ARG A 192 5.42 -9.08 -12.44
C ARG A 192 4.24 -9.72 -11.75
N PHE A 193 3.48 -8.94 -10.98
CA PHE A 193 2.26 -9.43 -10.38
C PHE A 193 1.43 -10.07 -11.49
N GLU A 194 1.31 -11.40 -11.45
CA GLU A 194 0.46 -12.12 -12.37
C GLU A 194 -0.96 -11.95 -11.85
N ASN A 195 -1.81 -11.30 -12.64
CA ASN A 195 -3.22 -11.19 -12.29
C ASN A 195 -3.77 -12.62 -12.07
N PRO A 196 -4.51 -12.84 -10.96
CA PRO A 196 -5.06 -14.15 -10.65
C PRO A 196 -5.90 -14.66 -11.83
N LYS A 197 -5.60 -15.88 -12.28
CA LYS A 197 -6.29 -16.52 -13.40
C LYS A 197 -7.55 -17.19 -12.87
N VAL A 198 -8.70 -16.76 -13.36
CA VAL A 198 -9.99 -17.36 -13.02
C VAL A 198 -10.22 -18.57 -13.91
N HIS A 199 -10.59 -19.69 -13.31
CA HIS A 199 -10.89 -20.93 -14.00
C HIS A 199 -12.37 -21.26 -13.81
N ASP A 200 -12.96 -21.88 -14.82
CA ASP A 200 -14.29 -22.46 -14.76
C ASP A 200 -14.28 -23.76 -13.94
N ASN A 201 -15.45 -24.32 -13.66
CA ASN A 201 -15.65 -25.58 -12.94
C ASN A 201 -14.95 -26.77 -13.65
N ASP A 202 -14.79 -26.69 -14.97
CA ASP A 202 -14.05 -27.69 -15.78
C ASP A 202 -12.53 -27.45 -15.80
N GLY A 203 -12.00 -26.51 -15.01
CA GLY A 203 -10.58 -26.18 -14.96
C GLY A 203 -10.07 -25.36 -16.16
N LYS A 204 -10.96 -24.90 -17.05
CA LYS A 204 -10.60 -24.05 -18.20
C LYS A 204 -10.44 -22.60 -17.77
N GLN A 205 -9.35 -21.95 -18.15
CA GLN A 205 -9.14 -20.53 -17.85
C GLN A 205 -10.16 -19.65 -18.59
N VAL A 206 -10.84 -18.78 -17.85
CA VAL A 206 -11.88 -17.87 -18.36
C VAL A 206 -11.29 -16.46 -18.53
N SER A 207 -11.52 -15.84 -19.68
CA SER A 207 -11.06 -14.48 -20.01
C SER A 207 -12.18 -13.47 -20.24
N ASN A 208 -13.44 -13.92 -20.31
CA ASN A 208 -14.59 -13.04 -20.52
C ASN A 208 -14.94 -12.30 -19.20
N PRO A 209 -14.97 -10.95 -19.16
CA PRO A 209 -15.25 -10.18 -17.95
C PRO A 209 -16.54 -10.57 -17.22
N SER A 210 -17.63 -10.79 -17.95
CA SER A 210 -18.93 -11.11 -17.34
C SER A 210 -18.93 -12.49 -16.68
N GLN A 211 -18.24 -13.46 -17.29
CA GLN A 211 -18.11 -14.81 -16.74
C GLN A 211 -17.17 -14.82 -15.53
N ILE A 212 -16.08 -14.05 -15.58
CA ILE A 212 -15.18 -13.86 -14.44
C ILE A 212 -15.94 -13.31 -13.23
N GLN A 213 -16.75 -12.27 -13.44
CA GLN A 213 -17.55 -11.67 -12.38
C GLN A 213 -18.51 -12.68 -11.75
N LEU A 214 -19.19 -13.48 -12.55
CA LEU A 214 -20.12 -14.52 -12.08
C LEU A 214 -19.40 -15.59 -11.23
N ILE A 215 -18.25 -16.06 -11.68
CA ILE A 215 -17.45 -17.08 -10.96
C ILE A 215 -16.98 -16.52 -9.62
N ILE A 216 -16.45 -15.30 -9.61
CA ILE A 216 -15.98 -14.64 -8.38
C ILE A 216 -17.14 -14.41 -7.40
N ALA A 217 -18.29 -13.91 -7.90
CA ALA A 217 -19.47 -13.67 -7.08
C ALA A 217 -19.96 -14.96 -6.42
N ASN A 218 -20.09 -16.05 -7.19
CA ASN A 218 -20.53 -17.34 -6.67
C ASN A 218 -19.54 -17.93 -5.65
N HIS A 219 -18.23 -17.81 -5.92
CA HIS A 219 -17.19 -18.26 -4.99
C HIS A 219 -17.32 -17.57 -3.62
N PHE A 220 -17.41 -16.24 -3.61
CA PHE A 220 -17.53 -15.49 -2.36
C PHE A 220 -18.88 -15.67 -1.69
N ASN A 221 -19.97 -15.78 -2.46
CA ASN A 221 -21.29 -16.08 -1.91
C ASN A 221 -21.25 -17.41 -1.13
N SER A 222 -20.62 -18.46 -1.68
CA SER A 222 -20.47 -19.75 -0.97
C SER A 222 -19.63 -19.70 0.31
N LYS A 223 -18.76 -18.69 0.44
CA LYS A 223 -17.81 -18.58 1.56
C LYS A 223 -18.32 -17.66 2.66
N PHE A 224 -19.12 -16.66 2.31
CA PHE A 224 -19.60 -15.63 3.23
C PHE A 224 -21.08 -15.73 3.56
N ARG A 225 -21.86 -16.48 2.77
CA ARG A 225 -23.24 -16.79 3.13
C ARG A 225 -23.24 -17.98 4.08
N ASP A 226 -23.47 -17.70 5.36
CA ASP A 226 -23.84 -18.72 6.33
C ASP A 226 -25.36 -18.85 6.30
N ASP A 227 -25.86 -20.00 5.83
CA ASP A 227 -27.31 -20.26 5.73
C ASP A 227 -28.01 -20.23 7.10
N ASN A 228 -27.26 -20.22 8.21
CA ASN A 228 -27.80 -20.15 9.57
C ASN A 228 -27.86 -18.73 10.14
N ILE A 229 -27.24 -17.73 9.50
CA ILE A 229 -27.28 -16.34 9.95
C ILE A 229 -28.44 -15.65 9.26
N HIS A 230 -29.47 -15.32 10.04
CA HIS A 230 -30.57 -14.49 9.56
C HIS A 230 -30.06 -13.06 9.37
N ASP A 231 -30.38 -12.45 8.24
CA ASP A 231 -30.09 -11.04 8.00
C ASP A 231 -30.62 -10.21 9.18
N VAL A 232 -29.77 -9.38 9.77
CA VAL A 232 -30.21 -8.44 10.81
C VAL A 232 -31.10 -7.44 10.11
N GLU A 233 -32.40 -7.45 10.43
CA GLU A 233 -33.34 -6.52 9.83
C GLU A 233 -32.84 -5.08 9.99
N PRO A 234 -32.78 -4.28 8.91
CA PRO A 234 -32.37 -2.89 9.01
C PRO A 234 -33.28 -2.17 10.00
N TYR A 235 -32.68 -1.46 10.96
CA TYR A 235 -33.44 -0.71 11.94
C TYR A 235 -34.13 0.49 11.27
N PHE A 236 -35.45 0.38 11.05
CA PHE A 236 -36.30 1.46 10.54
C PHE A 236 -37.02 2.20 11.67
N GLY A 237 -36.28 2.86 12.56
CA GLY A 237 -36.88 3.63 13.64
C GLY A 237 -36.20 4.98 13.88
N GLN A 238 -36.86 5.83 14.66
CA GLN A 238 -36.30 7.12 15.10
C GLN A 238 -34.96 6.89 15.84
N PRO A 239 -33.98 7.80 15.76
CA PRO A 239 -32.73 7.70 16.51
C PRO A 239 -33.01 7.52 18.01
N ARG A 240 -32.46 6.47 18.64
CA ARG A 240 -32.60 6.21 20.08
C ARG A 240 -31.23 6.25 20.74
N LYS A 241 -31.18 6.71 21.99
CA LYS A 241 -29.97 6.58 22.81
C LYS A 241 -29.65 5.09 23.00
N LEU A 242 -28.35 4.76 23.00
CA LEU A 242 -27.90 3.41 23.32
C LEU A 242 -28.42 3.02 24.71
N LYS A 243 -28.87 1.78 24.86
CA LYS A 243 -29.35 1.24 26.15
C LYS A 243 -28.25 1.31 27.23
N SER A 244 -27.01 1.14 26.80
CA SER A 244 -25.81 1.34 27.61
C SER A 244 -25.01 2.49 26.98
N PRO A 245 -24.77 3.59 27.71
CA PRO A 245 -23.97 4.68 27.18
C PRO A 245 -22.52 4.23 26.97
N ILE A 246 -21.93 4.61 25.85
CA ILE A 246 -20.50 4.39 25.59
C ILE A 246 -19.72 5.11 26.70
N THR A 247 -18.94 4.34 27.47
CA THR A 247 -18.22 4.91 28.61
C THR A 247 -16.82 5.37 28.23
N GLU A 248 -16.30 6.39 28.90
CA GLU A 248 -14.92 6.86 28.70
C GLU A 248 -13.90 5.73 28.92
N LYS A 249 -14.16 4.85 29.89
CA LYS A 249 -13.32 3.68 30.17
C LYS A 249 -13.27 2.71 28.99
N GLU A 250 -14.42 2.40 28.40
CA GLU A 250 -14.54 1.51 27.22
C GLU A 250 -13.84 2.08 25.99
N VAL A 251 -14.02 3.38 25.73
CA VAL A 251 -13.36 4.07 24.61
C VAL A 251 -11.85 4.11 24.82
N ARG A 252 -11.40 4.47 26.02
CA ARG A 252 -9.96 4.50 26.36
C ARG A 252 -9.33 3.11 26.28
N ALA A 253 -10.02 2.07 26.73
CA ALA A 253 -9.56 0.68 26.60
C ALA A 253 -9.44 0.26 25.13
N SER A 254 -10.45 0.60 24.31
CA SER A 254 -10.45 0.31 22.87
C SER A 254 -9.34 1.04 22.13
N ILE A 255 -9.08 2.31 22.44
CA ILE A 255 -8.00 3.11 21.85
C ILE A 255 -6.63 2.56 22.28
N ASN A 256 -6.46 2.18 23.55
CA ASN A 256 -5.23 1.57 24.04
C ASN A 256 -4.96 0.20 23.37
N ASN A 257 -6.00 -0.53 22.99
CA ASN A 257 -5.92 -1.76 22.20
C ASN A 257 -5.63 -1.55 20.71
N LEU A 258 -5.75 -0.32 20.19
CA LEU A 258 -5.41 0.04 18.81
C LEU A 258 -3.97 0.56 18.69
N ASN A 259 -3.44 1.21 19.73
CA ASN A 259 -2.16 1.94 19.68
C ASN A 259 -0.90 1.13 20.05
N ASN A 260 -1.02 -0.18 20.26
CA ASN A 260 0.08 -1.08 20.62
C ASN A 260 0.82 -1.67 19.41
N GLY A 261 0.70 -1.06 18.22
CA GLY A 261 1.43 -1.47 17.01
C GLY A 261 1.05 -2.88 16.52
N ARG A 262 -0.18 -3.31 16.80
CA ARG A 262 -0.70 -4.66 16.51
C ARG A 262 -2.00 -4.57 15.72
N ALA A 263 -2.28 -5.60 14.92
CA ALA A 263 -3.62 -5.85 14.42
C ALA A 263 -4.53 -6.32 15.59
N PRO A 264 -5.79 -5.86 15.67
CA PRO A 264 -6.71 -6.27 16.71
C PRO A 264 -7.22 -7.71 16.45
N GLY A 265 -6.93 -8.65 17.37
CA GLY A 265 -7.40 -10.06 17.39
C GLY A 265 -6.47 -11.07 16.69
N SER A 266 -6.32 -12.34 17.10
CA SER A 266 -7.01 -13.22 18.05
C SER A 266 -6.02 -13.97 18.98
N ASP A 267 -6.52 -14.63 20.03
CA ASP A 267 -5.80 -15.09 21.23
C ASP A 267 -4.63 -16.08 21.09
N ASN A 268 -4.17 -16.43 19.89
CA ASN A 268 -3.10 -17.42 19.70
C ASN A 268 -1.94 -16.95 18.81
N ILE A 269 -1.83 -15.67 18.44
CA ILE A 269 -0.80 -15.19 17.51
C ILE A 269 0.62 -15.47 18.04
N SER A 270 0.88 -15.26 19.33
CA SER A 270 2.19 -15.56 19.93
C SER A 270 2.47 -17.07 19.92
N GLU A 271 1.52 -17.90 20.34
CA GLU A 271 1.67 -19.36 20.34
C GLU A 271 1.94 -19.90 18.91
N LEU A 272 1.13 -19.47 17.93
CA LEU A 272 1.27 -19.89 16.54
C LEU A 272 2.59 -19.43 15.92
N ARG A 273 3.04 -18.21 16.23
CA ARG A 273 4.35 -17.69 15.82
C ARG A 273 5.47 -18.58 16.33
N TRP A 274 5.46 -18.94 17.62
CA TRP A 274 6.51 -19.79 18.21
C TRP A 274 6.42 -21.26 17.79
N ARG A 275 5.22 -21.77 17.50
CA ARG A 275 5.04 -23.11 16.90
C ARG A 275 5.61 -23.19 15.49
N LEU A 276 5.33 -22.19 14.66
CA LEU A 276 5.88 -22.06 13.32
C LEU A 276 7.41 -21.89 13.37
N PHE A 277 7.89 -21.01 14.24
CA PHE A 277 9.33 -20.76 14.39
C PHE A 277 10.08 -22.03 14.80
N GLY A 278 9.55 -22.82 15.73
CA GLY A 278 10.14 -24.11 16.08
C GLY A 278 10.17 -25.10 14.92
N HIS A 279 9.17 -25.09 14.03
CA HIS A 279 9.20 -25.92 12.81
C HIS A 279 10.33 -25.48 11.86
N ILE A 280 10.56 -24.17 11.74
CA ILE A 280 11.66 -23.60 10.94
C ILE A 280 13.02 -23.98 11.54
N LEU A 281 13.19 -23.86 12.86
CA LEU A 281 14.45 -24.17 13.55
C LEU A 281 14.84 -25.66 13.47
N ARG A 282 13.87 -26.56 13.36
CA ARG A 282 14.08 -28.01 13.19
C ARG A 282 14.37 -28.42 11.74
N ARG A 283 14.24 -27.51 10.78
CA ARG A 283 14.56 -27.76 9.37
C ARG A 283 16.03 -27.47 9.09
N ASP A 284 16.49 -27.95 7.94
CA ASP A 284 17.87 -27.76 7.50
C ASP A 284 18.30 -26.28 7.48
N ASN A 285 19.56 -26.01 7.82
CA ASN A 285 20.07 -24.64 7.91
C ASN A 285 20.19 -23.94 6.55
N SER A 286 20.17 -24.68 5.44
CA SER A 286 20.20 -24.12 4.08
C SER A 286 18.87 -23.52 3.61
N ILE A 287 17.78 -23.70 4.37
CA ILE A 287 16.50 -23.11 3.95
C ILE A 287 16.55 -21.58 4.02
N PRO A 288 15.86 -20.87 3.11
CA PRO A 288 15.89 -19.41 3.06
C PRO A 288 15.53 -18.72 4.39
N ALA A 289 14.65 -19.32 5.19
CA ALA A 289 14.24 -18.76 6.49
C ALA A 289 15.37 -18.81 7.53
N ASN A 290 16.11 -19.92 7.61
CA ASN A 290 17.26 -20.05 8.52
C ASN A 290 18.44 -19.20 8.05
N LEU A 291 18.69 -19.14 6.74
CA LEU A 291 19.70 -18.25 6.16
C LEU A 291 19.39 -16.77 6.43
N ALA A 292 18.13 -16.35 6.32
CA ALA A 292 17.73 -14.98 6.63
C ALA A 292 17.94 -14.63 8.11
N MET A 293 17.65 -15.56 9.03
CA MET A 293 17.93 -15.38 10.45
C MET A 293 19.43 -15.28 10.73
N LEU A 294 20.24 -16.13 10.11
CA LEU A 294 21.70 -16.09 10.24
C LEU A 294 22.27 -14.78 9.69
N TYR A 295 21.78 -14.31 8.54
CA TYR A 295 22.19 -13.03 7.95
C TYR A 295 21.88 -11.85 8.87
N PHE A 296 20.68 -11.83 9.47
CA PHE A 296 20.27 -10.80 10.42
C PHE A 296 21.22 -10.65 11.62
N PHE A 297 21.82 -11.75 12.10
CA PHE A 297 22.78 -11.74 13.21
C PHE A 297 24.25 -11.68 12.77
N ASN A 298 24.55 -11.80 11.48
CA ASN A 298 25.92 -11.80 10.94
C ASN A 298 26.41 -10.39 10.55
N GLU A 299 25.51 -9.42 10.36
CA GLU A 299 25.90 -8.05 10.01
C GLU A 299 26.58 -7.33 11.19
N ASN A 300 27.92 -7.31 11.15
CA ASN A 300 28.79 -6.44 11.94
C ASN A 300 28.96 -5.03 11.35
N SER A 301 28.01 -4.56 10.52
CA SER A 301 28.12 -3.28 9.83
C SER A 301 27.21 -2.23 10.47
N ASN A 302 27.82 -1.10 10.81
CA ASN A 302 27.21 0.20 11.08
C ASN A 302 25.73 0.27 10.71
N ARG A 303 24.85 0.08 11.71
CA ARG A 303 23.44 0.42 11.60
C ARG A 303 23.37 1.94 11.48
N GLY A 304 23.44 2.44 10.24
CA GLY A 304 22.95 3.78 9.92
C GLY A 304 21.56 3.91 10.53
N ARG A 305 21.22 5.11 11.04
CA ARG A 305 19.92 5.43 11.63
C ARG A 305 18.80 5.23 10.61
N GLU A 306 18.43 3.99 10.34
CA GLU A 306 17.20 3.64 9.65
C GLU A 306 16.12 3.40 10.70
N ARG A 307 14.90 3.82 10.33
CA ARG A 307 13.70 3.67 11.15
C ARG A 307 13.59 2.23 11.62
N SER A 308 13.43 1.99 12.93
CA SER A 308 13.32 0.64 13.47
C SER A 308 12.10 -0.06 12.86
N THR A 309 12.32 -0.90 11.85
CA THR A 309 11.27 -1.75 11.31
C THR A 309 11.07 -2.88 12.31
N THR A 310 9.82 -3.18 12.66
CA THR A 310 9.47 -4.32 13.52
C THR A 310 9.73 -5.62 12.77
N THR A 311 10.96 -6.14 12.84
CA THR A 311 11.32 -7.41 12.20
C THR A 311 10.94 -8.60 13.09
N LEU A 312 10.84 -9.79 12.47
CA LEU A 312 10.55 -11.04 13.18
C LEU A 312 11.55 -11.31 14.34
N PRO A 313 12.88 -11.19 14.16
CA PRO A 313 13.84 -11.32 15.27
C PRO A 313 13.59 -10.37 16.43
N ILE A 314 13.26 -9.10 16.16
CA ILE A 314 12.97 -8.08 17.19
C ILE A 314 11.69 -8.47 17.95
N THR A 315 10.66 -8.94 17.23
CA THR A 315 9.40 -9.38 17.83
C THR A 315 9.60 -10.61 18.72
N LEU A 316 10.36 -11.59 18.25
CA LEU A 316 10.72 -12.79 19.03
C LEU A 316 11.55 -12.43 20.27
N ASN A 317 12.54 -11.53 20.13
CA ASN A 317 13.34 -11.08 21.28
C ASN A 317 12.49 -10.35 22.34
N ASN A 318 11.50 -9.56 21.91
CA ASN A 318 10.56 -8.91 22.82
C ASN A 318 9.65 -9.91 23.54
N ASP A 319 9.25 -11.00 22.89
CA ASP A 319 8.52 -12.09 23.55
C ASP A 319 9.41 -12.77 24.62
N LEU A 320 10.69 -13.03 24.31
CA LEU A 320 11.65 -13.64 25.24
C LEU A 320 11.93 -12.76 26.46
N LYS A 321 12.07 -11.44 26.27
CA LYS A 321 12.27 -10.48 27.36
C LYS A 321 11.14 -10.48 28.38
N ARG A 322 9.91 -10.82 27.98
CA ARG A 322 8.75 -10.93 28.89
C ARG A 322 8.86 -12.10 29.85
N LEU A 323 9.66 -13.11 29.53
CA LEU A 323 9.97 -14.23 30.41
C LEU A 323 11.01 -13.88 31.50
N GLN A 324 11.17 -12.59 31.84
CA GLN A 324 12.10 -12.08 32.85
C GLN A 324 13.54 -12.61 32.67
N ASN A 325 14.01 -12.75 31.42
CA ASN A 325 15.33 -13.32 31.10
C ASN A 325 15.57 -14.76 31.61
N LYS A 326 14.52 -15.53 31.91
CA LYS A 326 14.63 -16.96 32.29
C LYS A 326 15.19 -17.83 31.14
N TYR A 327 15.10 -17.34 29.90
CA TYR A 327 15.55 -18.02 28.70
C TYR A 327 16.50 -17.13 27.87
N VAL A 328 17.18 -17.75 26.91
CA VAL A 328 18.13 -17.13 25.98
C VAL A 328 17.53 -15.90 25.31
N GLN A 329 18.25 -14.77 25.29
CA GLN A 329 17.85 -13.58 24.51
C GLN A 329 18.16 -13.84 23.04
N LEU A 330 17.38 -13.34 22.09
CA LEU A 330 17.65 -13.55 20.66
C LEU A 330 18.41 -12.35 20.08
N THR A 331 19.68 -12.24 20.46
CA THR A 331 20.53 -11.07 20.10
C THR A 331 21.70 -11.41 19.20
N THR A 332 22.27 -12.62 19.34
CA THR A 332 23.42 -13.07 18.54
C THR A 332 23.12 -14.35 17.79
N LYS A 333 24.07 -14.79 16.96
CA LYS A 333 24.01 -16.07 16.25
C LYS A 333 24.07 -17.26 17.22
N GLU A 334 24.87 -17.15 18.28
CA GLU A 334 25.00 -18.17 19.32
C GLU A 334 23.67 -18.38 20.05
N ASP A 335 22.92 -17.30 20.27
CA ASP A 335 21.61 -17.36 20.87
C ASP A 335 20.59 -18.12 20.00
N LEU A 336 20.65 -17.92 18.68
CA LEU A 336 19.83 -18.67 17.72
C LEU A 336 20.16 -20.17 17.76
N HIS A 337 21.43 -20.54 17.87
CA HIS A 337 21.84 -21.95 18.00
C HIS A 337 21.35 -22.57 19.32
N LYS A 338 21.36 -21.83 20.43
CA LYS A 338 20.77 -22.31 21.69
C LYS A 338 19.26 -22.54 21.55
N LEU A 339 18.53 -21.64 20.87
CA LEU A 339 17.11 -21.85 20.58
C LEU A 339 16.88 -23.04 19.64
N GLN A 340 17.75 -23.29 18.67
CA GLN A 340 17.69 -24.49 17.82
C GLN A 340 17.82 -25.77 18.66
N ASN A 341 18.71 -25.79 19.65
CA ASN A 341 18.87 -26.94 20.55
C ASN A 341 17.60 -27.21 21.38
N ILE A 342 16.98 -26.17 21.92
CA ILE A 342 15.69 -26.29 22.64
C ILE A 342 14.59 -26.74 21.67
N ALA A 343 14.57 -26.22 20.44
CA ALA A 343 13.58 -26.58 19.42
C ALA A 343 13.71 -28.04 18.96
N SER A 344 14.91 -28.60 18.94
CA SER A 344 15.16 -30.01 18.60
C SER A 344 14.42 -30.96 19.55
N GLN A 345 14.27 -30.55 20.81
CA GLN A 345 13.48 -31.29 21.81
C GLN A 345 11.99 -30.90 21.74
N ARG A 346 11.19 -31.72 21.06
CA ARG A 346 9.77 -31.41 20.80
C ARG A 346 8.95 -31.15 22.07
N GLN A 347 9.15 -31.94 23.12
CA GLN A 347 8.40 -31.79 24.38
C GLN A 347 8.79 -30.52 25.14
N GLU A 348 10.10 -30.23 25.22
CA GLU A 348 10.60 -28.98 25.80
C GLU A 348 10.09 -27.76 25.03
N TRP A 349 10.07 -27.83 23.69
CA TRP A 349 9.55 -26.75 22.85
C TRP A 349 8.06 -26.50 23.08
N ILE A 350 7.24 -27.54 23.23
CA ILE A 350 5.81 -27.40 23.52
C ILE A 350 5.60 -26.70 24.86
N ALA A 351 6.28 -27.15 25.92
CA ALA A 351 6.23 -26.53 27.24
C ALA A 351 6.68 -25.06 27.20
N PHE A 352 7.75 -24.77 26.46
CA PHE A 352 8.28 -23.43 26.23
C PHE A 352 7.26 -22.51 25.54
N THR A 353 6.61 -22.98 24.47
CA THR A 353 5.57 -22.19 23.77
C THR A 353 4.33 -21.93 24.64
N ALA A 354 3.96 -22.87 25.51
CA ALA A 354 2.86 -22.70 26.45
C ALA A 354 3.20 -21.68 27.56
N GLU A 355 4.46 -21.57 27.96
CA GLU A 355 4.93 -20.54 28.90
C GLU A 355 4.91 -19.13 28.26
N ILE A 356 5.34 -19.01 27.00
CA ILE A 356 5.24 -17.75 26.24
C ILE A 356 3.80 -17.30 26.11
N LYS A 357 2.88 -18.24 25.88
CA LYS A 357 1.45 -17.95 25.83
C LYS A 357 0.95 -17.39 27.17
N ARG A 358 1.18 -18.12 28.27
CA ARG A 358 0.73 -17.71 29.61
C ARG A 358 1.26 -16.33 30.01
N THR A 359 2.53 -16.05 29.73
CA THR A 359 3.13 -14.74 30.01
C THR A 359 2.62 -13.63 29.10
N ALA A 360 2.33 -13.93 27.83
CA ALA A 360 1.69 -12.98 26.92
C ALA A 360 0.24 -12.66 27.30
N GLU A 361 -0.47 -13.63 27.88
CA GLU A 361 -1.82 -13.47 28.44
C GLU A 361 -1.79 -12.68 29.75
N ALA A 362 -0.88 -12.99 30.68
CA ALA A 362 -0.72 -12.27 31.95
C ALA A 362 -0.24 -10.81 31.79
N ALA A 363 0.43 -10.48 30.68
CA ALA A 363 0.81 -9.11 30.35
C ALA A 363 -0.32 -8.27 29.73
N ARG A 364 -1.51 -8.84 29.52
CA ARG A 364 -2.71 -8.08 29.16
C ARG A 364 -3.21 -7.38 30.42
N PRO A 365 -3.52 -6.07 30.38
CA PRO A 365 -4.15 -5.40 31.53
C PRO A 365 -5.43 -6.16 31.90
N ASP A 366 -5.62 -6.41 33.20
CA ASP A 366 -6.64 -7.28 33.77
C ASP A 366 -8.06 -6.98 33.28
N ASP A 367 -8.62 -7.88 32.46
CA ASP A 367 -10.06 -8.06 32.26
C ASP A 367 -10.59 -9.28 33.06
N GLN A 368 -9.82 -9.78 34.04
CA GLN A 368 -10.21 -10.92 34.89
C GLN A 368 -10.87 -10.53 36.21
N ALA A 369 -11.55 -9.37 36.26
CA ALA A 369 -12.47 -9.01 37.33
C ALA A 369 -13.89 -8.77 36.81
N SER A 370 -14.41 -9.72 36.03
CA SER A 370 -15.84 -9.82 35.71
C SER A 370 -16.19 -11.30 35.52
N GLY A 371 -16.01 -12.07 36.60
CA GLY A 371 -16.64 -13.37 36.73
C GLY A 371 -18.15 -13.22 36.67
N ARG A 372 -18.78 -14.08 35.86
CA ARG A 372 -20.16 -14.54 35.92
C ARG A 372 -20.98 -13.99 37.10
N HIS A 373 -22.05 -13.25 36.78
CA HIS A 373 -23.43 -13.67 37.07
C HIS A 373 -24.40 -12.95 36.14
#